data_AF-A0A439LI65-F1
#
_entry.id   AF-A0A439LI65-F1
#
_cell.length_a   1.000
_cell.length_b   1.000
_cell.length_c   1.000
_cell.angle_alpha   90.00
_cell.angle_beta   90.00
_cell.angle_gamma   90.00
#
_symmetry.space_group_name_H-M   'P 1'
#
loop_
_entity.id
_entity.type
_entity.pdbx_description
1 polymer ?
#
loop_
_entity_poly.entity_id
_entity_poly.type
_entity_poly.pdbx_seq_one_letter_code
_entity_poly.pdbx_strand_id
1 'polypeptide(L)' 'TPRQKQRNRLISKVRAAVERPFAVFKQRYGMRRLRFFNLATNRTQCMLAGCGYNLQRAAAVLFPKRKPA' A
#
# COMPACT_ATOMS: atom_id res chain seq x y z
N THR A 1 -8.83 -4.72 -26.05
CA THR A 1 -8.45 -4.07 -27.32
C THR A 1 -7.16 -3.27 -27.16
N PRO A 2 -6.41 -2.99 -28.24
CA PRO A 2 -5.16 -2.21 -28.20
C PRO A 2 -5.31 -0.85 -27.48
N ARG A 3 -6.44 -0.17 -27.71
CA ARG A 3 -6.82 1.09 -27.05
C ARG A 3 -6.90 0.97 -25.52
N GLN A 4 -7.45 -0.13 -25.00
CA GLN A 4 -7.51 -0.38 -23.56
C GLN A 4 -6.12 -0.62 -22.97
N LYS A 5 -5.21 -1.32 -23.69
CA LYS A 5 -3.83 -1.52 -23.24
C LYS A 5 -3.08 -0.20 -23.12
N GLN A 6 -3.22 0.69 -24.10
CA GLN A 6 -2.61 2.02 -24.06
C GLN A 6 -3.16 2.86 -22.89
N ARG A 7 -4.48 2.88 -22.69
CA ARG A 7 -5.11 3.53 -21.52
C ARG A 7 -4.56 2.97 -20.21
N ASN A 8 -4.49 1.64 -20.08
CA ASN A 8 -3.96 0.97 -18.89
C ASN A 8 -2.49 1.32 -18.64
N ARG A 9 -1.68 1.46 -19.69
CA ARG A 9 -0.29 1.89 -19.59
C ARG A 9 -0.18 3.31 -19.05
N LEU A 10 -1.01 4.23 -19.54
CA LEU A 10 -0.99 5.63 -19.10
C LEU A 10 -1.40 5.78 -17.63
N ILE A 11 -2.43 5.05 -17.18
CA ILE A 11 -2.89 5.10 -15.77
C ILE A 11 -2.01 4.28 -14.80
N SER A 12 -1.11 3.44 -15.32
CA SER A 12 -0.34 2.49 -14.52
C SER A 12 0.50 3.18 -13.43
N LYS A 13 1.04 4.38 -13.71
CA LYS A 13 1.85 5.13 -12.74
C LYS A 13 1.04 5.54 -11.52
N VAL A 14 -0.19 6.03 -11.73
CA VAL A 14 -1.11 6.41 -10.66
C VAL A 14 -1.58 5.18 -9.89
N ARG A 15 -1.95 4.11 -10.60
CA ARG A 15 -2.33 2.83 -9.98
C ARG A 15 -1.21 2.26 -9.12
N ALA A 16 0.03 2.27 -9.61
CA ALA A 16 1.18 1.74 -8.90
C ALA A 16 1.44 2.47 -7.57
N ALA A 17 1.12 3.77 -7.47
CA ALA A 17 1.24 4.51 -6.21
C ALA A 17 0.30 3.95 -5.13
N VAL A 18 -0.88 3.47 -5.52
CA VAL A 18 -1.91 2.90 -4.62
C VAL A 18 -1.71 1.39 -4.42
N GLU A 19 -1.42 0.66 -5.50
CA GLU A 19 -1.28 -0.80 -5.48
C GLU A 19 -0.08 -1.26 -4.64
N ARG A 20 1.01 -0.49 -4.59
CA ARG A 20 2.19 -0.80 -3.76
C ARG A 20 1.87 -0.86 -2.26
N PRO A 21 1.25 0.16 -1.64
CA PRO A 21 0.75 0.07 -0.26
C PRO A 21 -0.12 -1.16 -0.01
N PHE A 22 -1.09 -1.44 -0.88
CA PHE A 22 -1.95 -2.62 -0.73
C PHE A 22 -1.19 -3.95 -0.86
N ALA A 23 -0.18 -4.03 -1.72
CA ALA A 23 0.71 -5.18 -1.79
C ALA A 23 1.49 -5.36 -0.48
N VAL A 24 1.98 -4.26 0.11
CA VAL A 24 2.64 -4.27 1.43
C VAL A 24 1.68 -4.72 2.53
N PHE A 25 0.44 -4.23 2.56
CA PHE A 25 -0.55 -4.70 3.54
C PHE A 25 -0.79 -6.21 3.44
N LYS A 26 -0.92 -6.73 2.22
CA LYS A 26 -1.11 -8.16 1.99
C LYS A 26 0.11 -8.98 2.39
N GLN A 27 1.32 -8.55 2.01
CA GLN A 27 2.54 -9.34 2.21
C GLN A 27 3.17 -9.18 3.59
N ARG A 28 3.21 -7.96 4.14
CA ARG A 28 3.92 -7.64 5.39
C ARG A 28 3.01 -7.49 6.60
N TYR A 29 1.78 -7.00 6.41
CA TYR A 29 0.81 -6.83 7.50
C TYR A 29 -0.14 -8.03 7.62
N GLY A 30 0.05 -9.09 6.84
CA GLY A 30 -0.78 -10.31 6.90
C GLY A 30 -2.21 -10.12 6.39
N MET A 31 -2.54 -9.00 5.74
CA MET A 31 -3.91 -8.64 5.36
C MET A 31 -4.34 -9.25 4.01
N ARG A 32 -3.87 -10.47 3.68
CA ARG A 32 -4.37 -11.19 2.49
C ARG A 32 -5.84 -11.56 2.62
N ARG A 33 -6.30 -11.75 3.86
CA ARG A 33 -7.70 -12.01 4.22
C ARG A 33 -8.03 -11.22 5.48
N LEU A 34 -9.18 -10.56 5.47
CA LEU A 34 -9.77 -9.94 6.64
C LEU A 34 -10.49 -11.03 7.43
N ARG A 35 -10.04 -11.28 8.66
CA ARG A 35 -10.47 -12.45 9.45
C ARG A 35 -11.51 -12.11 10.52
N PHE A 36 -11.70 -10.83 10.82
CA PHE A 36 -12.67 -10.45 11.85
C PHE A 36 -14.09 -10.66 11.31
N PHE A 37 -14.98 -11.12 12.18
CA PHE A 37 -16.39 -11.30 11.85
C PHE A 37 -17.08 -9.95 11.59
N ASN A 38 -16.73 -8.93 12.39
CA ASN A 38 -17.34 -7.61 12.32
C ASN A 38 -16.66 -6.72 11.27
N LEU A 39 -17.48 -6.04 10.46
CA LEU A 39 -16.99 -5.06 9.48
C LEU A 39 -16.25 -3.90 10.15
N ALA A 40 -16.74 -3.45 11.31
CA ALA A 40 -16.11 -2.37 12.08
C ALA A 40 -14.66 -2.73 12.49
N THR A 41 -14.44 -3.95 12.98
CA THR A 41 -13.10 -4.41 13.39
C THR A 41 -12.15 -4.53 12.20
N ASN A 42 -12.64 -5.06 11.08
CA ASN A 42 -11.86 -5.11 9.84
C ASN A 42 -11.50 -3.70 9.34
N ARG A 43 -12.43 -2.74 9.43
CA ARG A 43 -12.17 -1.33 9.10
C ARG A 43 -11.08 -0.75 9.99
N THR A 44 -11.16 -0.97 11.31
CA THR A 44 -10.14 -0.51 12.25
C THR A 44 -8.78 -1.14 11.94
N GLN A 45 -8.71 -2.44 11.62
CA GLN A 45 -7.47 -3.09 11.19
C GLN A 45 -6.86 -2.43 9.95
N CYS A 46 -7.68 -2.14 8.93
CA CYS A 46 -7.23 -1.44 7.72
C CYS A 46 -6.69 -0.04 8.04
N MET A 47 -7.38 0.72 8.90
CA MET A 47 -6.94 2.06 9.30
C MET A 47 -5.61 2.02 10.04
N LEU A 48 -5.45 1.11 11.01
CA LEU A 48 -4.21 0.96 11.76
C LEU A 48 -3.04 0.54 10.86
N ALA A 49 -3.26 -0.38 9.92
CA ALA A 49 -2.24 -0.75 8.93
C ALA A 49 -1.84 0.44 8.05
N GLY A 50 -2.81 1.25 7.62
CA GLY A 50 -2.58 2.51 6.92
C GLY A 50 -1.73 3.49 7.71
N CYS A 51 -2.08 3.73 8.98
CA CYS A 51 -1.29 4.58 9.87
C CYS A 51 0.14 4.06 10.03
N GLY A 52 0.32 2.75 10.29
CA GLY A 52 1.64 2.15 10.43
C GLY A 52 2.50 2.28 9.17
N TYR A 53 1.90 2.10 7.98
CA TYR A 53 2.62 2.30 6.72
C TYR A 53 3.01 3.75 6.49
N ASN A 54 2.12 4.69 6.81
CA ASN A 54 2.41 6.11 6.70
C ASN A 54 3.53 6.53 7.65
N LEU A 55 3.56 6.01 8.88
CA LEU A 55 4.66 6.25 9.82
C LEU A 55 5.99 5.69 9.31
N GLN A 56 6.01 4.47 8.77
CA GLN A 56 7.21 3.89 8.17
C GLN A 56 7.69 4.71 6.96
N ARG A 57 6.77 5.17 6.11
CA ARG A 57 7.08 6.03 4.98
C ARG A 57 7.60 7.39 5.42
N ALA A 58 6.96 8.01 6.42
CA ALA A 58 7.41 9.27 6.99
C ALA A 58 8.82 9.14 7.55
N ALA A 59 9.11 8.08 8.33
CA ALA A 59 10.45 7.82 8.83
C ALA A 59 11.48 7.67 7.70
N ALA A 60 11.15 6.97 6.61
CA ALA A 60 12.05 6.81 5.46
C ALA A 60 12.29 8.13 4.70
N VAL A 61 11.31 9.04 4.67
CA VAL A 61 11.42 10.35 4.00
C VAL A 61 12.16 11.35 4.88
N LEU A 62 11.86 11.39 6.18
CA LEU A 62 12.45 12.32 7.14
C LEU A 62 13.87 11.92 7.54
N PHE A 63 14.17 10.63 7.60
CA PHE A 63 15.47 10.08 7.99
C PHE A 63 16.05 9.17 6.89
N PRO A 64 16.42 9.73 5.73
CA PRO A 64 16.97 8.94 4.64
C PRO A 64 18.31 8.31 5.07
N LYS A 65 18.42 6.98 5.00
CA LYS A 65 19.70 6.31 5.21
C LYS A 65 20.66 6.72 4.08
N ARG A 66 21.78 7.35 4.42
CA ARG A 66 22.88 7.58 3.48
C ARG A 66 23.32 6.23 2.92
N LYS A 67 23.40 6.10 1.60
CA LYS A 67 24.07 4.95 0.99
C LYS A 67 25.54 4.97 1.44
N PRO A 68 26.12 3.83 1.88
CA PRO A 68 27.57 3.75 2.01
C PRO A 68 28.19 4.00 0.62
N ALA A 69 29.28 4.75 0.62
CA ALA A 69 30.03 5.14 -0.59
C ALA A 69 30.57 3.92 -1.33
#